data_AF-A0A2D5GBN9-F1
#
_entry.id   AF-A0A2D5GBN9-F1
#
_cell.length_a   1.000
_cell.length_b   1.000
_cell.length_c   1.000
_cell.angle_alpha   90.00
_cell.angle_beta   90.00
_cell.angle_gamma   90.00
#
_symmetry.space_group_name_H-M   'P 1'
#
loop_
_entity.id
_entity.type
_entity.pdbx_description
1 polymer ?
#
loop_
_entity_poly.entity_id
_entity_poly.type
_entity_poly.pdbx_seq_one_letter_code
_entity_poly.pdbx_strand_id
1 'polypeptide(L)'
;MNIVYLKRFIILLLLMIVAVFVFLRLMYNPAVPSATANGQQLYTEYCSGCHRASGNGNFFLGIPPVYDHKISRAKVVRIIRKGDPEYSRMPVFPQIRFSQAQKIVDYLEQLEANQR
;
A
#
# COMPACT_ATOMS: atom_id res chain seq x y z
N MET A 1 -19.97 -42.84 -19.52
CA MET A 1 -18.80 -41.93 -19.60
C MET A 1 -17.72 -42.45 -18.66
N ASN A 2 -16.58 -42.90 -19.18
CA ASN A 2 -15.59 -43.70 -18.44
C ASN A 2 -14.83 -42.86 -17.39
N ILE A 3 -14.68 -43.36 -16.15
CA ILE A 3 -14.01 -42.67 -15.01
C ILE A 3 -12.61 -42.14 -15.38
N VAL A 4 -11.91 -42.82 -16.29
CA VAL A 4 -10.60 -42.43 -16.83
C VAL A 4 -10.65 -41.11 -17.59
N TYR A 5 -11.70 -40.88 -18.39
CA TYR A 5 -11.86 -39.63 -19.15
C TYR A 5 -12.22 -38.47 -18.23
N LEU A 6 -13.04 -38.70 -17.20
CA LEU A 6 -13.39 -37.68 -16.21
C LEU A 6 -12.16 -37.24 -15.40
N LYS A 7 -11.30 -38.17 -14.98
CA LYS A 7 -10.03 -37.84 -14.30
C LYS A 7 -9.07 -37.06 -15.19
N ARG A 8 -8.90 -37.46 -16.47
CA ARG A 8 -8.07 -36.72 -17.43
C ARG A 8 -8.59 -35.31 -17.67
N PHE A 9 -9.91 -35.14 -17.79
CA PHE A 9 -10.53 -33.83 -17.94
C PHE A 9 -10.28 -32.92 -16.74
N ILE A 10 -10.44 -33.44 -15.51
CA ILE A 10 -10.18 -32.69 -14.27
C ILE A 10 -8.70 -32.28 -14.18
N ILE A 11 -7.76 -33.18 -14.50
CA ILE A 11 -6.32 -32.88 -14.47
C ILE A 11 -5.97 -31.76 -15.46
N LEU A 12 -6.49 -31.81 -16.69
CA LEU A 12 -6.26 -30.77 -17.69
C LEU A 12 -6.85 -29.42 -17.26
N LEU A 13 -8.04 -29.43 -16.65
CA LEU A 13 -8.68 -28.22 -16.15
C LEU A 13 -7.89 -27.59 -15.01
N LEU A 14 -7.38 -28.39 -14.06
CA LEU A 14 -6.51 -27.91 -12.99
C LEU A 14 -5.20 -27.32 -13.52
N LEU A 15 -4.56 -27.99 -14.48
CA LEU A 15 -3.34 -27.48 -15.12
C LEU A 15 -3.58 -26.13 -15.83
N MET A 16 -4.71 -25.99 -16.51
CA MET A 16 -5.10 -24.72 -17.13
C MET A 16 -5.32 -23.62 -16.09
N ILE A 17 -6.00 -23.92 -14.98
CA ILE A 17 -6.20 -22.95 -13.89
C ILE A 17 -4.86 -22.50 -13.31
N VAL A 18 -3.94 -23.43 -13.03
CA VAL A 18 -2.60 -23.09 -12.52
C VAL A 18 -1.85 -22.22 -13.53
N ALA A 19 -1.89 -22.55 -14.82
CA ALA A 19 -1.26 -21.75 -15.86
C ALA A 19 -1.82 -20.32 -15.92
N VAL A 20 -3.15 -20.15 -15.79
CA VAL A 20 -3.80 -18.83 -15.74
C VAL A 20 -3.36 -18.04 -14.51
N PHE A 21 -3.33 -18.66 -13.33
CA PHE A 21 -2.87 -18.00 -12.10
C PHE A 21 -1.41 -17.56 -12.20
N VAL A 22 -0.53 -18.38 -12.76
CA VAL A 22 0.88 -18.04 -13.00
C VAL A 22 0.98 -16.87 -14.00
N PHE A 23 0.22 -16.92 -15.09
CA PHE A 23 0.19 -15.85 -16.08
C PHE A 23 -0.27 -14.51 -15.49
N LEU A 24 -1.33 -14.52 -14.67
CA LEU A 24 -1.80 -13.33 -13.96
C LEU A 24 -0.74 -12.75 -13.01
N ARG A 25 0.02 -13.60 -12.31
CA ARG A 25 1.13 -13.16 -11.45
C ARG A 25 2.25 -12.50 -12.24
N LEU A 26 2.57 -13.00 -13.43
CA LEU A 26 3.59 -12.42 -14.31
C LEU A 26 3.17 -11.04 -14.86
N MET A 27 1.86 -10.81 -15.02
CA MET A 27 1.30 -9.52 -15.42
C MET A 27 1.11 -8.56 -14.24
N TYR A 28 1.16 -9.04 -13.00
CA TYR A 28 1.04 -8.21 -11.80
C TYR A 28 2.35 -7.47 -11.53
N ASN A 29 2.44 -6.26 -12.06
CA ASN A 29 3.49 -5.32 -11.69
C ASN A 29 2.97 -4.48 -10.51
N PRO A 30 3.62 -4.46 -9.33
CA PRO A 30 3.22 -3.55 -8.27
C PRO A 30 3.28 -2.13 -8.83
N ALA A 31 2.12 -1.51 -9.01
CA ALA A 31 1.98 -0.27 -9.75
C ALA A 31 2.94 0.78 -9.16
N VAL A 32 3.90 1.23 -9.97
CA VAL A 32 4.65 2.46 -9.65
C VAL A 32 3.61 3.58 -9.69
N PRO A 33 3.41 4.31 -8.60
CA PRO A 33 2.35 5.29 -8.57
C PRO A 33 2.56 6.34 -9.67
N SER A 34 1.48 6.71 -10.35
CA SER A 34 1.55 7.72 -11.41
C SER A 34 2.23 8.99 -10.91
N ALA A 35 3.10 9.59 -11.72
CA ALA A 35 3.73 10.86 -11.40
C ALA A 35 2.68 11.98 -11.13
N THR A 36 1.51 11.87 -11.76
CA THR A 36 0.38 12.80 -11.61
C THR A 36 -0.51 12.51 -10.40
N ALA A 37 -0.34 11.37 -9.72
CA ALA A 37 -1.14 11.04 -8.54
C ALA A 37 -1.04 12.16 -7.49
N ASN A 38 -2.17 12.51 -6.89
CA ASN A 38 -2.25 13.48 -5.81
C ASN A 38 -2.02 12.81 -4.44
N GLY A 39 -1.85 13.61 -3.39
CA GLY A 39 -1.57 13.11 -2.04
C GLY A 39 -2.65 12.18 -1.49
N GLN A 40 -3.92 12.51 -1.72
CA GLN A 40 -5.06 11.71 -1.27
C GLN A 40 -5.09 10.32 -1.93
N GLN A 41 -4.87 10.24 -3.24
CA GLN A 41 -4.82 8.97 -3.97
C GLN A 41 -3.68 8.09 -3.45
N LEU A 42 -2.48 8.66 -3.29
CA LEU A 42 -1.32 7.96 -2.75
C LEU A 42 -1.57 7.49 -1.31
N TYR A 43 -2.15 8.33 -0.47
CA TYR A 43 -2.50 7.97 0.91
C TYR A 43 -3.52 6.83 0.96
N THR A 44 -4.55 6.90 0.11
CA THR A 44 -5.61 5.89 0.05
C THR A 44 -5.02 4.54 -0.33
N GLU A 45 -4.15 4.52 -1.33
CA GLU A 45 -3.51 3.31 -1.85
C GLU A 45 -2.53 2.68 -0.85
N TYR A 46 -1.64 3.48 -0.24
CA TYR A 46 -0.50 2.94 0.51
C TYR A 46 -0.62 3.06 2.03
N CYS A 47 -1.42 3.99 2.55
CA CYS A 47 -1.36 4.38 3.97
C CYS A 47 -2.65 4.04 4.72
N SER A 48 -3.81 4.22 4.06
CA SER A 48 -5.12 4.15 4.69
C SER A 48 -5.47 2.77 5.27
N GLY A 49 -4.90 1.70 4.73
CA GLY A 49 -5.12 0.33 5.24
C GLY A 49 -4.67 0.16 6.70
N CYS A 50 -3.63 0.89 7.11
CA CYS A 50 -3.12 0.87 8.49
C CYS A 50 -3.56 2.12 9.25
N HIS A 51 -3.39 3.29 8.65
CA HIS A 51 -3.62 4.58 9.30
C HIS A 51 -5.07 5.08 9.24
N ARG A 52 -5.97 4.31 8.60
CA ARG A 52 -7.38 4.64 8.32
C ARG A 52 -7.52 5.82 7.35
N ALA A 53 -8.67 5.93 6.71
CA ALA A 53 -8.96 7.04 5.79
C ALA A 53 -8.91 8.41 6.48
N SER A 54 -9.29 8.50 7.76
CA SER A 54 -9.24 9.74 8.53
C SER A 54 -7.84 10.12 9.02
N GLY A 55 -6.87 9.21 8.97
CA GLY A 55 -5.54 9.45 9.53
C GLY A 55 -5.41 9.22 11.03
N ASN A 56 -6.46 8.77 11.72
CA ASN A 56 -6.44 8.62 13.19
C ASN A 56 -5.63 7.41 13.67
N GLY A 57 -5.14 6.57 12.75
CA GLY A 57 -4.43 5.35 13.10
C GLY A 57 -5.35 4.29 13.71
N ASN A 58 -4.73 3.28 14.30
CA ASN A 58 -5.42 2.20 15.00
C ASN A 58 -4.73 1.95 16.34
N PHE A 59 -5.29 2.51 17.41
CA PHE A 59 -4.77 2.41 18.77
C PHE A 59 -4.53 0.96 19.21
N PHE A 60 -5.47 0.05 18.93
CA PHE A 60 -5.35 -1.36 19.33
C PHE A 60 -4.20 -2.10 18.63
N LEU A 61 -3.77 -1.63 17.46
CA LEU A 61 -2.61 -2.16 16.73
C LEU A 61 -1.34 -1.33 16.98
N GLY A 62 -1.42 -0.31 17.84
CA GLY A 62 -0.33 0.63 18.08
C GLY A 62 0.09 1.40 16.82
N ILE A 63 -0.84 1.66 15.91
CA ILE A 63 -0.64 2.50 14.72
C ILE A 63 -1.05 3.93 15.10
N PRO A 64 -0.12 4.90 15.10
CA PRO A 64 -0.41 6.25 15.55
C PRO A 64 -1.24 7.04 14.52
N PRO A 65 -1.86 8.15 14.94
CA PRO A 65 -2.36 9.16 14.02
C PRO A 65 -1.24 9.70 13.12
N VAL A 66 -1.58 10.07 11.88
CA VAL A 66 -0.61 10.53 10.86
C VAL A 66 -0.22 12.00 11.00
N TYR A 67 -0.92 12.72 11.87
CA TYR A 67 -0.77 14.15 12.10
C TYR A 67 -0.13 14.46 13.46
N ASP A 68 0.82 13.63 13.90
CA ASP A 68 1.59 13.94 15.11
C ASP A 68 2.44 15.20 14.88
N HIS A 69 2.07 16.29 15.55
CA HIS A 69 2.67 17.62 15.46
C HIS A 69 4.18 17.67 15.79
N LYS A 70 4.76 16.57 16.29
CA LYS A 70 6.18 16.50 16.68
C LYS A 70 7.12 16.03 15.56
N ILE A 71 6.59 15.59 14.41
CA ILE A 71 7.40 15.06 13.31
C ILE A 71 7.53 16.11 12.20
N SER A 72 8.76 16.45 11.81
CA SER A 72 8.99 17.38 10.70
C SER A 72 8.64 16.76 9.34
N ARG A 73 8.21 17.58 8.38
CA ARG A 73 7.93 17.15 6.99
C ARG A 73 9.03 16.30 6.38
N ALA A 74 10.30 16.73 6.57
CA ALA A 74 11.46 16.00 6.06
C ALA A 74 11.64 14.62 6.73
N LYS A 75 11.30 14.51 8.02
CA LYS A 75 11.32 13.23 8.73
C LYS A 75 10.19 12.32 8.25
N VAL A 76 8.98 12.84 8.00
CA VAL A 76 7.89 12.04 7.40
C VAL A 76 8.30 11.50 6.02
N VAL A 77 8.86 12.33 5.15
CA VAL A 77 9.36 11.88 3.83
C VAL A 77 10.44 10.80 3.98
N ARG A 78 11.32 10.92 4.98
CA ARG A 78 12.34 9.91 5.30
C ARG A 78 11.69 8.60 5.74
N ILE A 79 10.77 8.63 6.70
CA ILE A 79 10.05 7.45 7.21
C ILE A 79 9.41 6.69 6.05
N ILE A 80 8.66 7.39 5.17
CA ILE A 80 7.96 6.76 4.03
C ILE A 80 8.94 6.08 3.06
N ARG A 81 10.04 6.75 2.69
CA ARG A 81 10.88 6.32 1.56
C ARG A 81 12.11 5.50 1.95
N LYS A 82 12.63 5.71 3.17
CA LYS A 82 13.88 5.11 3.66
C LYS A 82 13.70 4.34 4.97
N GLY A 83 12.57 4.52 5.65
CA GLY A 83 12.38 4.04 7.02
C GLY A 83 13.11 4.91 8.04
N ASP A 84 12.86 4.61 9.30
CA ASP A 84 13.50 5.24 10.46
C ASP A 84 13.53 4.23 11.61
N PRO A 85 14.66 4.04 12.32
CA PRO A 85 14.76 3.08 13.42
C PRO A 85 13.73 3.32 14.54
N GLU A 86 13.32 4.57 14.77
CA GLU A 86 12.29 4.94 15.74
C GLU A 86 10.89 4.44 15.31
N TYR A 87 10.68 4.25 14.01
CA TYR A 87 9.42 3.81 13.40
C TYR A 87 9.58 2.47 12.67
N SER A 88 10.37 1.55 13.23
CA SER A 88 10.73 0.26 12.60
C SER A 88 9.55 -0.64 12.20
N ARG A 89 8.38 -0.46 12.82
CA ARG A 89 7.14 -1.20 12.47
C ARG A 89 6.44 -0.64 11.23
N MET A 90 6.76 0.59 10.81
CA MET A 90 6.20 1.18 9.60
C MET A 90 6.95 0.66 8.37
N PRO A 91 6.26 0.05 7.39
CA PRO A 91 6.91 -0.45 6.19
C PRO A 91 7.48 0.70 5.33
N VAL A 92 8.53 0.39 4.57
CA VAL A 92 9.14 1.34 3.64
C VAL A 92 8.52 1.19 2.25
N PHE A 93 8.29 2.31 1.59
CA PHE A 93 7.71 2.38 0.24
C PHE A 93 8.74 2.96 -0.76
N PRO A 94 9.78 2.20 -1.15
CA PRO A 94 10.85 2.70 -2.02
C PRO A 94 10.36 3.11 -3.41
N GLN A 95 9.22 2.58 -3.86
CA GLN A 95 8.55 2.97 -5.11
C GLN A 95 7.97 4.39 -5.08
N ILE A 96 7.75 4.97 -3.90
CA ILE A 96 7.25 6.34 -3.75
C ILE A 96 8.41 7.32 -3.98
N ARG A 97 8.28 8.17 -5.00
CA ARG A 97 9.26 9.21 -5.34
C ARG A 97 9.24 10.33 -4.30
N PHE A 98 10.30 11.13 -4.26
CA PHE A 98 10.40 12.27 -3.33
C PHE A 98 9.22 13.24 -3.47
N SER A 99 8.86 13.62 -4.70
CA SER A 99 7.73 14.51 -4.98
C SER A 99 6.38 13.91 -4.58
N GLN A 100 6.22 12.60 -4.71
CA GLN A 100 5.01 11.89 -4.27
C GLN A 100 4.92 11.84 -2.75
N ALA A 101 6.04 11.60 -2.06
CA ALA A 101 6.08 11.66 -0.60
C ALA A 101 5.74 13.08 -0.09
N GLN A 102 6.20 14.14 -0.75
CA GLN A 102 5.79 15.51 -0.42
C GLN A 102 4.28 15.72 -0.56
N LYS A 103 3.68 15.26 -1.66
CA LYS A 103 2.22 15.31 -1.84
C LYS A 103 1.46 14.53 -0.76
N ILE A 104 2.00 13.39 -0.30
CA ILE A 104 1.42 12.66 0.82
C ILE A 104 1.45 13.54 2.08
N VAL A 105 2.60 14.15 2.40
CA VAL A 105 2.72 15.06 3.55
C VAL A 105 1.75 16.23 3.47
N ASP A 106 1.56 16.83 2.29
CA ASP A 106 0.55 17.89 2.08
C ASP A 106 -0.86 17.40 2.44
N TYR A 107 -1.19 16.17 2.08
CA TYR A 107 -2.49 15.57 2.42
C TYR A 107 -2.61 15.23 3.91
N LEU A 108 -1.53 14.83 4.59
CA LEU A 108 -1.54 14.60 6.04
C LEU A 108 -1.86 15.89 6.81
N GLU A 109 -1.31 17.02 6.36
CA GLU A 109 -1.61 18.35 6.94
C GLU A 109 -3.06 18.76 6.70
N GLN A 110 -3.64 18.43 5.53
CA GLN A 110 -5.07 18.63 5.28
C GLN A 110 -5.94 17.78 6.21
N LEU A 111 -5.57 16.52 6.43
CA LEU A 111 -6.29 15.65 7.38
C LEU A 111 -6.23 16.22 8.79
N GLU A 112 -5.07 16.70 9.23
CA GLU A 112 -4.90 17.35 10.53
C GLU A 112 -5.80 18.58 10.68
N ALA A 113 -5.84 19.45 9.66
CA ALA A 113 -6.68 20.64 9.67
C ALA A 113 -8.17 20.30 9.82
N ASN A 114 -8.61 19.16 9.26
CA ASN A 114 -9.99 18.69 9.35
C ASN A 114 -10.33 18.03 10.70
N GLN A 115 -9.35 17.77 11.58
CA GLN A 115 -9.58 17.22 12.92
C GLN A 115 -9.69 18.30 14.01
N ARG A 116 -9.42 19.57 13.68
CA ARG A 116 -9.55 20.73 14.59
C ARG A 116 -10.90 21.42 14.38
#